data_AF-A0A1M3E3Q7-F1
#
_entry.id   AF-A0A1M3E3Q7-F1
#
_cell.length_a   1.000
_cell.length_b   1.000
_cell.length_c   1.000
_cell.angle_alpha   90.00
_cell.angle_beta   90.00
_cell.angle_gamma   90.00
#
_symmetry.space_group_name_H-M   'P 1'
#
loop_
_entity.id
_entity.type
_entity.pdbx_description
1 polymer ?
#
loop_
_entity_poly.entity_id
_entity_poly.type
_entity_poly.pdbx_seq_one_letter_code
_entity_poly.pdbx_strand_id
1 'polypeptide(L)'
;MNFEEVPGAIEQIFEKISEINNKIEKSSVNELPEVMSIEQVAEMLHCSKQTIYNRISQKTIPHTKNGENGATLFLRSDVLSWLRSFSIKTKQDQFTERESKLKSVRKK
;
A
#
# COMPACT_ATOMS: atom_id res chain seq x y z
N MET A 1 36.17 -7.06 -25.20
CA MET A 1 34.70 -7.17 -25.10
C MET A 1 34.30 -8.11 -26.23
N ASN A 2 33.90 -9.36 -25.92
CA ASN A 2 33.63 -10.34 -26.96
C ASN A 2 32.24 -10.08 -27.54
N PHE A 3 32.16 -9.83 -28.84
CA PHE A 3 30.91 -9.45 -29.52
C PHE A 3 29.88 -10.60 -29.54
N GLU A 4 30.34 -11.82 -29.30
CA GLU A 4 29.52 -13.05 -29.27
C GLU A 4 28.61 -13.18 -28.04
N GLU A 5 28.87 -12.44 -26.96
CA GLU A 5 28.04 -12.47 -25.74
C GLU A 5 26.86 -11.48 -25.79
N VAL A 6 26.87 -10.56 -26.77
CA VAL A 6 25.88 -9.50 -26.91
C VAL A 6 24.46 -10.04 -27.20
N PRO A 7 24.27 -11.04 -28.10
CA PRO A 7 22.94 -11.59 -28.36
C PRO A 7 22.30 -12.22 -27.11
N GLY A 8 23.07 -12.97 -26.32
CA GLY A 8 22.59 -13.60 -25.09
C GLY A 8 22.28 -12.59 -23.97
N ALA A 9 23.04 -11.51 -23.89
CA ALA A 9 22.74 -10.42 -22.97
C ALA A 9 21.42 -9.71 -23.32
N ILE A 10 21.12 -9.55 -24.62
CA ILE A 10 19.86 -8.95 -25.09
C ILE A 10 18.67 -9.85 -24.77
N GLU A 11 18.79 -11.17 -24.96
CA GLU A 11 17.75 -12.15 -24.57
C GLU A 11 17.42 -12.06 -23.08
N GLN A 12 18.45 -12.04 -22.22
CA GLN A 12 18.24 -11.92 -20.77
C GLN A 12 17.58 -10.59 -20.36
N ILE A 13 17.90 -9.50 -21.06
CA ILE A 13 17.24 -8.21 -20.84
C ILE A 13 15.78 -8.29 -21.25
N PHE A 14 15.48 -8.92 -22.39
CA PHE A 14 14.11 -9.06 -22.87
C PHE A 14 13.24 -9.90 -21.91
N GLU A 15 13.78 -11.03 -21.40
CA GLU A 15 13.12 -11.84 -20.38
C GLU A 15 12.83 -11.04 -19.11
N LYS A 16 13.82 -10.30 -18.60
CA LYS A 16 13.65 -9.46 -17.40
C LYS A 16 12.63 -8.34 -17.62
N ILE A 17 12.60 -7.71 -18.79
CA ILE A 17 11.59 -6.70 -19.13
C ILE A 17 10.18 -7.33 -19.17
N SER A 18 10.05 -8.52 -19.75
CA SER A 18 8.77 -9.25 -19.79
C SER A 18 8.28 -9.63 -18.39
N GLU A 19 9.17 -10.07 -17.50
CA GLU A 19 8.83 -10.33 -16.10
C GLU A 19 8.39 -9.07 -15.35
N ILE A 20 9.08 -7.95 -15.58
CA ILE A 20 8.73 -6.66 -14.98
C ILE A 20 7.35 -6.22 -15.45
N ASN A 21 7.08 -6.26 -16.76
CA ASN A 21 5.77 -5.89 -17.32
C ASN A 21 4.65 -6.77 -16.77
N ASN A 22 4.85 -8.09 -16.70
CA ASN A 22 3.89 -9.02 -16.09
C ASN A 22 3.62 -8.72 -14.61
N LYS A 23 4.66 -8.31 -13.85
CA LYS A 23 4.50 -7.92 -12.43
C LYS A 23 3.75 -6.59 -12.30
N ILE A 24 3.98 -5.64 -13.20
CA ILE A 24 3.27 -4.36 -13.23
C ILE A 24 1.79 -4.57 -13.57
N GLU A 25 1.47 -5.34 -14.62
CA GLU A 25 0.09 -5.62 -15.02
C GLU A 25 -0.71 -6.36 -13.93
N LYS A 26 -0.06 -7.31 -13.23
CA LYS A 26 -0.67 -7.99 -12.08
C LYS A 26 -0.84 -7.07 -10.86
N SER A 27 -0.04 -6.01 -10.76
CA SER A 27 -0.14 -5.00 -9.69
C SER A 27 -1.27 -4.00 -9.95
N SER A 28 -1.62 -3.72 -11.21
CA SER A 28 -2.68 -2.78 -11.58
C SER A 28 -4.12 -3.28 -11.37
N VAL A 29 -4.33 -4.54 -10.98
CA VAL A 29 -5.69 -5.13 -10.89
C VAL A 29 -6.48 -4.64 -9.66
N ASN A 30 -5.88 -3.92 -8.70
CA ASN A 30 -6.59 -3.47 -7.48
C ASN A 30 -6.13 -2.10 -6.94
N GLU A 31 -5.88 -1.13 -7.83
CA GLU A 31 -5.64 0.25 -7.38
C GLU A 31 -6.99 0.93 -7.08
N LEU A 32 -7.52 0.65 -5.89
CA LEU A 32 -8.55 1.49 -5.27
C LEU A 32 -8.08 2.96 -5.33
N PRO A 33 -8.97 3.91 -5.66
CA PRO A 33 -8.62 5.32 -5.74
C PRO A 33 -7.91 5.82 -4.48
N GLU A 34 -6.99 6.78 -4.63
CA GLU A 34 -6.30 7.39 -3.50
C GLU A 34 -7.30 8.08 -2.55
N VAL A 35 -8.34 8.70 -3.11
CA VAL A 35 -9.47 9.26 -2.39
C VAL A 35 -10.66 8.33 -2.51
N MET A 36 -11.12 7.78 -1.39
CA MET A 36 -12.19 6.80 -1.32
C MET A 36 -13.48 7.38 -0.73
N SER A 37 -14.63 6.95 -1.27
CA SER A 37 -15.93 7.15 -0.66
C SER A 37 -16.15 6.20 0.52
N ILE A 38 -17.26 6.40 1.25
CA ILE A 38 -17.61 5.52 2.36
C ILE A 38 -17.87 4.06 1.89
N GLU A 39 -18.42 3.88 0.69
CA GLU A 39 -18.63 2.57 0.05
C GLU A 39 -17.31 1.84 -0.16
N GLN A 40 -16.34 2.52 -0.77
CA GLN A 40 -15.03 1.95 -1.09
C GLN A 40 -14.24 1.59 0.17
N VAL A 41 -14.36 2.38 1.23
CA VAL A 41 -13.75 2.08 2.54
C VAL A 41 -14.44 0.89 3.19
N ALA A 42 -15.77 0.81 3.12
CA ALA A 42 -16.54 -0.30 3.66
C ALA A 42 -16.17 -1.62 2.97
N GLU A 43 -16.02 -1.59 1.64
CA GLU A 43 -15.53 -2.73 0.85
C GLU A 43 -14.09 -3.10 1.21
N MET A 44 -13.19 -2.13 1.27
CA MET A 44 -11.78 -2.35 1.61
C MET A 44 -11.59 -2.96 3.01
N LEU A 45 -12.43 -2.58 3.97
CA LEU A 45 -12.36 -3.09 5.36
C LEU A 45 -13.30 -4.29 5.60
N HIS A 46 -13.98 -4.78 4.56
CA HIS A 46 -14.96 -5.86 4.63
C HIS A 46 -16.00 -5.67 5.76
N CYS A 47 -16.58 -4.47 5.87
CA CYS A 47 -17.58 -4.14 6.88
C CYS A 47 -18.75 -3.33 6.30
N SER A 48 -19.82 -3.15 7.08
CA SER A 48 -20.98 -2.37 6.62
C SER A 48 -20.70 -0.86 6.60
N LYS A 49 -21.40 -0.09 5.75
CA LYS A 49 -21.36 1.38 5.78
C LYS A 49 -21.72 1.94 7.16
N GLN A 50 -22.66 1.30 7.86
CA GLN A 50 -23.05 1.68 9.22
C GLN A 50 -21.89 1.59 10.20
N THR A 51 -21.06 0.55 10.08
CA THR A 51 -19.85 0.40 10.89
C THR A 51 -18.86 1.55 10.65
N ILE A 52 -18.72 1.98 9.39
CA ILE A 52 -17.89 3.15 9.06
C ILE A 52 -18.47 4.42 9.66
N TYR A 53 -19.77 4.67 9.55
CA TYR A 53 -20.43 5.82 10.19
C TYR A 53 -20.23 5.84 11.72
N ASN A 54 -20.32 4.70 12.38
CA ASN A 54 -20.04 4.58 13.82
C ASN A 54 -18.57 4.93 14.13
N ARG A 55 -17.62 4.50 13.29
CA ARG A 55 -16.20 4.85 13.46
C ARG A 55 -15.94 6.35 13.24
N ILE A 56 -16.63 6.97 12.27
CA ILE A 56 -16.58 8.42 12.03
C ILE A 56 -17.08 9.16 13.27
N SER A 57 -18.26 8.80 13.80
CA SER A 57 -18.86 9.48 14.95
C SER A 57 -18.03 9.32 16.22
N GLN A 58 -17.39 8.16 16.41
CA GLN A 58 -16.44 7.89 17.48
C GLN A 58 -15.06 8.51 17.25
N LYS A 59 -14.81 9.14 16.09
CA LYS A 59 -13.51 9.70 15.67
C LYS A 59 -12.38 8.68 15.71
N THR A 60 -12.69 7.41 15.44
CA THR A 60 -11.68 6.34 15.46
C THR A 60 -11.01 6.17 14.11
N ILE A 61 -11.70 6.40 12.99
CA ILE A 61 -11.15 6.30 11.64
C ILE A 61 -10.78 7.69 11.06
N PRO A 62 -9.59 7.85 10.44
CA PRO A 62 -9.21 9.08 9.75
C PRO A 62 -10.16 9.39 8.59
N HIS A 63 -10.64 10.63 8.52
CA HIS A 63 -11.56 11.08 7.47
C HIS A 63 -11.46 12.60 7.28
N THR A 64 -11.90 13.08 6.11
CA THR A 64 -11.94 14.51 5.76
C THR A 64 -13.35 14.90 5.33
N LYS A 65 -13.84 16.07 5.77
CA LYS A 65 -15.19 16.59 5.44
C LYS A 65 -15.16 17.67 4.35
N ASN A 66 -14.22 17.58 3.42
CA ASN A 66 -13.98 18.58 2.38
C ASN A 66 -14.33 18.07 0.99
N GLY A 67 -15.18 17.04 0.88
CA GLY A 67 -15.71 16.60 -0.40
C GLY A 67 -16.76 17.57 -0.95
N GLU A 68 -17.11 17.40 -2.22
CA GLU A 68 -18.22 18.13 -2.84
C GLU A 68 -19.49 17.94 -2.01
N ASN A 69 -20.23 19.03 -1.76
CA ASN A 69 -21.44 19.05 -0.92
C ASN A 69 -21.23 18.57 0.54
N GLY A 70 -20.01 18.68 1.08
CA GLY A 70 -19.70 18.27 2.46
C GLY A 70 -19.61 16.75 2.64
N ALA A 71 -19.46 16.01 1.54
CA ALA A 71 -19.26 14.57 1.58
C ALA A 71 -17.99 14.22 2.39
N THR A 72 -18.08 13.12 3.15
CA THR A 72 -16.93 12.59 3.89
C THR A 72 -16.09 11.70 2.97
N LEU A 73 -14.81 12.05 2.86
CA LEU A 73 -13.82 11.38 2.03
C LEU A 73 -12.70 10.79 2.88
N PHE A 74 -12.03 9.79 2.32
CA PHE A 74 -10.99 9.02 2.99
C PHE A 74 -9.76 8.94 2.11
N LEU A 75 -8.59 9.21 2.67
CA LEU A 75 -7.33 8.91 2.00
C LEU A 75 -6.96 7.46 2.25
N ARG A 76 -6.68 6.71 1.18
CA ARG A 76 -6.28 5.31 1.25
C ARG A 76 -5.04 5.11 2.11
N SER A 77 -4.04 5.98 1.97
CA SER A 77 -2.83 5.98 2.80
C SER A 77 -3.14 6.05 4.29
N ASP A 78 -4.05 6.93 4.68
CA ASP A 78 -4.38 7.20 6.07
C ASP A 78 -5.17 6.03 6.67
N VAL A 79 -6.14 5.49 5.93
CA VAL A 79 -6.90 4.31 6.38
C VAL A 79 -6.00 3.09 6.50
N LEU A 80 -5.04 2.89 5.59
CA LEU A 80 -4.07 1.80 5.69
C LEU A 80 -3.09 1.98 6.86
N SER A 81 -2.60 3.21 7.08
CA SER A 81 -1.74 3.54 8.22
C SER A 81 -2.47 3.30 9.54
N TRP A 82 -3.73 3.75 9.61
CA TRP A 82 -4.64 3.47 10.70
C TRP A 82 -4.82 1.97 10.92
N LEU A 83 -5.10 1.18 9.87
CA LEU A 83 -5.26 -0.27 9.98
C LEU A 83 -3.98 -0.93 10.53
N ARG A 84 -2.80 -0.48 10.05
CA ARG A 84 -1.50 -0.96 10.55
C ARG A 84 -1.31 -0.65 12.03
N SER A 85 -1.88 0.42 12.56
CA SER A 85 -1.77 0.75 14.00
C SER A 85 -2.46 -0.27 14.91
N PHE A 86 -3.46 -1.00 14.43
CA PHE A 86 -4.11 -2.10 15.17
C PHE A 86 -3.46 -3.45 14.92
N SER A 87 -2.48 -3.53 14.00
CA SER A 87 -1.85 -4.80 13.68
C SER A 87 -1.04 -5.32 14.87
N ILE A 88 -1.21 -6.60 15.18
CA ILE A 88 -0.41 -7.28 16.19
C ILE A 88 0.95 -7.58 15.55
N LYS A 89 2.02 -6.93 16.06
CA LYS A 89 3.38 -7.12 15.53
C LYS A 89 3.77 -8.59 15.57
N THR A 90 4.14 -9.13 14.42
CA THR A 90 4.71 -10.48 14.32
C THR A 90 6.17 -10.49 14.80
N LYS A 91 6.73 -11.67 15.07
CA LYS A 91 8.15 -11.82 15.40
C LYS A 91 9.06 -11.23 14.31
N GLN A 92 8.64 -11.34 13.04
CA GLN A 92 9.37 -10.81 11.89
C GLN A 92 9.38 -9.28 11.86
N ASP A 93 8.26 -8.64 12.22
CA ASP A 93 8.18 -7.17 12.30
C ASP A 93 9.13 -6.63 13.37
N GLN A 94 9.20 -7.32 14.51
CA GLN A 94 10.13 -6.97 15.59
C GLN A 94 11.60 -7.13 15.19
N PHE A 95 11.93 -8.15 14.40
CA PHE A 95 13.27 -8.37 13.88
C PHE A 95 13.65 -7.27 12.87
N THR A 96 12.75 -6.95 11.95
CA THR A 96 12.96 -5.93 10.91
C THR A 96 13.13 -4.53 11.53
N GLU A 97 12.35 -4.19 12.56
CA GLU A 97 12.48 -2.92 13.29
C GLU A 97 13.82 -2.81 14.05
N ARG A 98 14.36 -3.93 14.54
CA ARG A 98 15.69 -3.96 15.15
C ARG A 98 16.79 -3.71 14.12
N GLU A 99 16.72 -4.37 12.98
CA GLU A 99 17.68 -4.22 11.87
C GLU A 99 17.72 -2.79 11.31
N SER A 100 16.57 -2.14 11.16
CA SER A 100 16.51 -0.75 10.67
C SER A 100 17.13 0.25 11.65
N LYS A 101 16.93 0.06 12.96
CA LYS A 101 17.58 0.86 14.01
C LYS A 101 19.09 0.67 14.01
N LEU A 102 19.59 -0.56 13.87
CA LEU A 102 21.02 -0.87 13.80
C LEU A 102 21.71 -0.20 12.60
N LYS A 103 21.05 -0.16 11.44
CA LYS A 103 21.57 0.52 10.23
C LYS A 103 21.62 2.04 10.36
N SER A 104 20.67 2.65 11.07
CA SER A 104 20.67 4.09 11.34
C SER A 104 21.80 4.51 12.30
N VAL A 105 22.10 3.68 13.30
CA VAL A 105 23.17 3.95 14.27
C VAL A 105 24.57 3.84 13.63
N ARG A 106 24.77 2.94 12.67
CA ARG A 106 26.06 2.76 11.97
C ARG A 106 26.41 3.86 10.95
N LYS A 107 25.47 4.77 10.64
CA LYS A 107 25.66 5.85 9.66
C LYS A 107 26.06 7.19 10.31
N LYS A 108 26.30 7.20 11.62
CA LYS A 108 26.71 8.36 12.42
C LYS A 108 28.05 8.06 13.08
#